data_AF-A0A2G4SL05-F1
#
_entry.id   AF-A0A2G4SL05-F1
#
_cell.length_a   1.000
_cell.length_b   1.000
_cell.length_c   1.000
_cell.angle_alpha   90.00
_cell.angle_beta   90.00
_cell.angle_gamma   90.00
#
_symmetry.space_group_name_H-M   'P 1'
#
loop_
_entity.id
_entity.type
_entity.pdbx_description
1 polymer ?
#
loop_
_entity_poly.entity_id
_entity_poly.type
_entity_poly.pdbx_seq_one_letter_code
_entity_poly.pdbx_strand_id
1 'polypeptide(L)'
;MSEANPLQFSTPKDVVETSLFSFHPLFYLYFMLSFFFVPYPFYRWIATRYKWELNTKSIARHCSDIMLGMNYGLILFTFGNYTHTFSWITVVAFYPSLFGYGLLAELPFAKQSLPNIKHWPKGMWVIFLTALGVILAFAGVHIYFASQLEMPFVVYYVCSLLIPIFFFATAILLKKEVNQNWLRTFYVTRISRRQRLDTEDSQPKNDTIPSPYAHTISIHLHHWQIFYVLAFFTRFTHPVSQVAAGIVIACYMQGICAYGYDHLVNDNM
;
A
#
# COMPACT_ATOMS: atom_id res chain seq x y z
N MET A 1 24.54 -4.83 36.27
CA MET A 1 23.50 -3.77 36.22
C MET A 1 23.47 -3.27 34.79
N SER A 2 22.43 -3.58 34.02
CA SER A 2 22.26 -2.92 32.72
C SER A 2 22.04 -1.44 32.99
N GLU A 3 22.86 -0.56 32.42
CA GLU A 3 22.63 0.87 32.48
C GLU A 3 21.20 1.13 31.98
N ALA A 4 20.37 1.73 32.83
CA ALA A 4 19.01 2.09 32.45
C ALA A 4 19.08 3.00 31.23
N ASN A 5 18.45 2.61 30.12
CA ASN A 5 18.37 3.43 28.91
C ASN A 5 17.74 4.79 29.27
N PRO A 6 18.52 5.88 29.36
CA PRO A 6 18.02 7.14 29.90
C PRO A 6 16.98 7.79 28.98
N LEU A 7 16.93 7.35 27.72
CA LEU A 7 16.01 7.85 26.69
C LEU A 7 14.76 6.96 26.54
N GLN A 8 14.66 5.84 27.27
CA GLN A 8 13.52 4.92 27.26
C GLN A 8 13.12 4.38 25.86
N PHE A 9 14.04 4.40 24.89
CA PHE A 9 13.80 3.80 23.58
C PHE A 9 13.70 2.27 23.68
N SER A 10 12.96 1.67 22.73
CA SER A 10 12.81 0.23 22.65
C SER A 10 14.16 -0.44 22.39
N THR A 11 14.63 -1.32 23.28
CA THR A 11 15.84 -2.11 23.02
C THR A 11 15.50 -3.25 22.05
N PRO A 12 16.16 -3.37 20.88
CA PRO A 12 15.81 -4.37 19.86
C PRO A 12 15.62 -5.80 20.37
N LYS A 13 16.45 -6.25 21.32
CA LYS A 13 16.40 -7.61 21.88
C LYS A 13 15.27 -7.83 22.89
N ASP A 14 14.73 -6.76 23.47
CA ASP A 14 13.74 -6.82 24.55
C ASP A 14 12.32 -6.56 24.05
N VAL A 15 12.17 -6.17 22.78
CA VAL A 15 10.87 -5.97 22.15
C VAL A 15 10.24 -7.32 21.83
N VAL A 16 9.05 -7.57 22.38
CA VAL A 16 8.30 -8.80 22.11
C VAL A 16 7.62 -8.74 20.72
N GLU A 17 7.37 -9.91 20.12
CA GLU A 17 6.71 -9.97 18.80
C GLU A 17 5.30 -9.35 18.79
N THR A 18 4.62 -9.41 19.93
CA THR A 18 3.26 -8.88 20.15
C THR A 18 3.22 -7.36 20.34
N SER A 19 4.36 -6.66 20.47
CA SER A 19 4.42 -5.20 20.66
C SER A 19 3.76 -4.46 19.49
N LEU A 20 2.71 -3.68 19.76
CA LEU A 20 1.99 -2.95 18.71
C LEU A 20 2.83 -1.82 18.08
N PHE A 21 3.78 -1.27 18.84
CA PHE A 21 4.71 -0.26 18.39
C PHE A 21 6.07 -0.48 19.05
N SER A 22 7.14 -0.13 18.34
CA SER A 22 8.49 -0.10 18.87
C SER A 22 9.34 0.91 18.11
N PHE A 23 10.22 1.62 18.80
CA PHE A 23 11.09 2.60 18.14
C PHE A 23 12.48 2.65 18.77
N HIS A 24 13.49 2.46 17.93
CA HIS A 24 14.89 2.71 18.26
C HIS A 24 15.52 3.58 17.17
N PRO A 25 15.99 4.80 17.48
CA PRO A 25 16.40 5.79 16.47
C PRO A 25 17.54 5.32 15.57
N LEU A 26 18.52 4.59 16.12
CA LEU A 26 19.63 4.06 15.32
C LEU A 26 19.18 2.97 14.33
N PHE A 27 18.26 2.09 14.74
CA PHE A 27 17.75 1.04 13.86
C PHE A 27 16.82 1.63 12.81
N TYR A 28 16.07 2.68 13.16
CA TYR A 28 15.31 3.46 12.19
C TYR A 28 16.23 4.10 11.14
N LEU A 29 17.35 4.69 11.55
CA LEU A 29 18.33 5.24 10.61
C LEU A 29 18.87 4.15 9.67
N TYR A 30 19.25 2.98 10.19
CA TYR A 30 19.70 1.86 9.37
C TYR A 30 18.62 1.34 8.43
N PHE A 31 17.37 1.27 8.89
CA PHE A 31 16.22 0.91 8.07
C PHE A 31 16.04 1.90 6.91
N MET A 32 16.05 3.21 7.19
CA MET A 32 15.90 4.26 6.17
C MET A 32 17.08 4.28 5.19
N LEU A 33 18.30 4.07 5.66
CA LEU A 33 19.47 3.95 4.78
C LEU A 33 19.34 2.73 3.86
N SER A 34 18.98 1.57 4.42
CA SER A 34 18.91 0.30 3.69
C SER A 34 17.81 0.27 2.63
N PHE A 35 16.65 0.84 2.96
CA PHE A 35 15.44 0.68 2.15
C PHE A 35 14.97 1.95 1.45
N PHE A 36 15.50 3.13 1.79
CA PHE A 36 15.05 4.39 1.17
C PHE A 36 16.22 5.21 0.61
N PHE A 37 17.08 5.77 1.47
CA PHE A 37 18.07 6.77 1.07
C PHE A 37 19.12 6.26 0.09
N VAL A 38 19.57 5.01 0.22
CA VAL A 38 20.48 4.37 -0.75
C VAL A 38 19.73 3.87 -1.99
N PRO A 39 18.68 3.03 -1.87
CA PRO A 39 18.06 2.44 -3.05
C PRO A 39 17.28 3.41 -3.93
N TYR A 40 16.74 4.52 -3.39
CA TYR A 40 15.99 5.49 -4.20
C TYR A 40 16.84 6.09 -5.34
N PRO A 41 17.98 6.77 -5.06
CA PRO A 41 18.84 7.28 -6.13
C PRO A 41 19.50 6.15 -6.92
N PHE A 42 19.87 5.04 -6.27
CA PHE A 42 20.54 3.92 -6.93
C PHE A 42 19.65 3.23 -7.97
N TYR A 43 18.38 2.97 -7.64
CA TYR A 43 17.41 2.42 -8.58
C TYR A 43 17.20 3.36 -9.76
N ARG A 44 16.98 4.66 -9.51
CA ARG A 44 16.77 5.63 -10.60
C ARG A 44 17.97 5.75 -11.51
N TRP A 45 19.19 5.69 -10.97
CA TRP A 45 20.41 5.68 -11.77
C TRP A 45 20.48 4.45 -12.70
N ILE A 46 20.26 3.24 -12.16
CA ILE A 46 20.23 1.99 -12.94
C ILE A 46 19.12 2.03 -14.00
N ALA A 47 17.89 2.35 -13.58
CA ALA A 47 16.73 2.40 -14.47
C ALA A 47 16.95 3.40 -15.61
N THR A 48 17.55 4.56 -15.35
CA THR A 48 17.92 5.53 -16.40
C THR A 48 18.99 4.97 -17.34
N ARG A 49 20.03 4.31 -16.79
CA ARG A 49 21.12 3.71 -17.57
C ARG A 49 20.64 2.63 -18.54
N TYR A 50 19.64 1.85 -18.12
CA TYR A 50 19.04 0.76 -18.90
C TYR A 50 17.72 1.14 -19.59
N LYS A 51 17.33 2.42 -19.55
CA LYS A 51 16.10 2.94 -20.17
C LYS A 51 14.82 2.22 -19.73
N TRP A 52 14.76 1.84 -18.46
CA TRP A 52 13.52 1.34 -17.84
C TRP A 52 12.50 2.47 -17.76
N GLU A 53 11.23 2.11 -17.66
CA GLU A 53 10.11 3.02 -17.55
C GLU A 53 10.16 3.77 -16.21
N LEU A 54 10.24 5.09 -16.30
CA LEU A 54 10.32 6.00 -15.16
C LEU A 54 9.47 7.22 -15.44
N ASN A 55 8.75 7.69 -14.41
CA ASN A 55 8.18 9.03 -14.45
C ASN A 55 9.31 10.07 -14.43
N THR A 56 9.21 11.06 -15.31
CA THR A 56 10.01 12.28 -15.25
C THR A 56 9.59 13.06 -14.01
N LYS A 57 10.54 13.38 -13.14
CA LYS A 57 10.28 14.08 -11.88
C LYS A 57 11.11 15.34 -11.81
N SER A 58 10.49 16.43 -11.38
CA SER A 58 11.21 17.66 -11.02
C SER A 58 11.94 17.45 -9.69
N ILE A 59 12.89 18.34 -9.39
CA ILE A 59 13.59 18.34 -8.09
C ILE A 59 12.57 18.51 -6.94
N ALA A 60 11.55 19.34 -7.13
CA ALA A 60 10.48 19.51 -6.16
C ALA A 60 9.71 18.20 -5.90
N ARG A 61 9.40 17.42 -6.96
CA ARG A 61 8.75 16.10 -6.80
C ARG A 61 9.66 15.11 -6.09
N HIS A 62 10.97 15.12 -6.37
CA HIS A 62 11.94 14.31 -5.62
C HIS A 62 12.00 14.67 -4.14
N CYS A 63 12.00 15.96 -3.80
CA CYS A 63 11.97 16.42 -2.41
C CYS A 63 10.67 15.98 -1.70
N SER A 64 9.52 16.11 -2.37
CA SER A 64 8.24 15.63 -1.86
C SER A 64 8.25 14.12 -1.63
N ASP A 65 8.78 13.32 -2.56
CA ASP A 65 8.93 11.88 -2.40
C ASP A 65 9.83 11.51 -1.21
N ILE A 66 10.90 12.28 -0.96
CA ILE A 66 11.78 12.06 0.19
C ILE A 66 11.03 12.28 1.51
N MET A 67 10.29 13.39 1.63
CA MET A 67 9.50 13.67 2.82
C MET A 67 8.41 12.63 3.06
N LEU A 68 7.70 12.22 2.00
CA LEU A 68 6.70 11.16 2.09
C LEU A 68 7.35 9.82 2.46
N GLY A 69 8.50 9.49 1.87
CA GLY A 69 9.28 8.31 2.21
C GLY A 69 9.69 8.24 3.67
N MET A 70 10.11 9.36 4.25
CA MET A 70 10.39 9.46 5.68
C MET A 70 9.12 9.27 6.52
N ASN A 71 8.00 9.88 6.14
CA ASN A 71 6.73 9.74 6.87
C ASN A 71 6.22 8.30 6.85
N TYR A 72 6.11 7.69 5.66
CA TYR A 72 5.65 6.32 5.51
C TYR A 72 6.63 5.32 6.12
N GLY A 73 7.93 5.57 5.99
CA GLY A 73 9.00 4.78 6.60
C GLY A 73 8.94 4.81 8.12
N LEU A 74 8.69 5.98 8.73
CA LEU A 74 8.53 6.11 10.18
C LEU A 74 7.31 5.31 10.69
N ILE A 75 6.17 5.46 10.03
CA ILE A 75 4.94 4.73 10.39
C ILE A 75 5.17 3.22 10.25
N LEU A 76 5.73 2.78 9.13
CA LEU A 76 6.00 1.38 8.88
C LEU A 76 6.99 0.81 9.90
N PHE A 77 8.10 1.50 10.14
CA PHE A 77 9.11 1.06 11.09
C PHE A 77 8.53 0.88 12.50
N THR A 78 7.73 1.87 12.93
CA THR A 78 7.16 1.92 14.28
C THR A 78 6.11 0.85 14.49
N PHE A 79 5.11 0.75 13.62
CA PHE A 79 3.97 -0.18 13.80
C PHE A 79 4.19 -1.56 13.18
N GLY A 80 5.16 -1.70 12.27
CA GLY A 80 5.59 -2.97 11.68
C GLY A 80 6.60 -3.74 12.55
N ASN A 81 6.91 -3.23 13.75
CA ASN A 81 7.85 -3.81 14.70
C ASN A 81 9.28 -3.98 14.15
N TYR A 82 9.71 -3.12 13.23
CA TYR A 82 11.03 -3.22 12.59
C TYR A 82 12.18 -2.86 13.52
N THR A 83 11.92 -2.32 14.71
CA THR A 83 12.94 -2.28 15.77
C THR A 83 13.43 -3.69 16.13
N HIS A 84 12.53 -4.68 16.11
CA HIS A 84 12.81 -6.07 16.46
C HIS A 84 13.10 -6.95 15.24
N THR A 85 12.38 -6.74 14.14
CA THR A 85 12.36 -7.68 13.00
C THR A 85 13.33 -7.30 11.89
N PHE A 86 13.85 -6.07 11.89
CA PHE A 86 14.86 -5.63 10.92
C PHE A 86 16.15 -6.44 11.09
N SER A 87 16.57 -7.09 10.02
CA SER A 87 17.78 -7.90 9.99
C SER A 87 18.49 -7.80 8.64
N TRP A 88 19.71 -8.35 8.58
CA TRP A 88 20.46 -8.46 7.34
C TRP A 88 19.74 -9.34 6.30
N ILE A 89 18.92 -10.32 6.71
CA ILE A 89 18.14 -11.18 5.80
C ILE A 89 17.16 -10.32 5.00
N THR A 90 16.48 -9.39 5.67
CA THR A 90 15.58 -8.43 5.03
C THR A 90 16.30 -7.59 3.99
N VAL A 91 17.53 -7.12 4.30
CA VAL A 91 18.35 -6.31 3.38
C VAL A 91 18.80 -7.13 2.16
N VAL A 92 19.28 -8.35 2.37
CA VAL A 92 19.74 -9.24 1.30
C VAL A 92 18.57 -9.67 0.40
N ALA A 93 17.38 -9.89 0.95
CA ALA A 93 16.19 -10.19 0.16
C ALA A 93 15.69 -8.97 -0.63
N PHE A 94 15.83 -7.76 -0.07
CA PHE A 94 15.33 -6.52 -0.67
C PHE A 94 15.99 -6.17 -2.00
N TYR A 95 17.32 -6.10 -2.06
CA TYR A 95 18.00 -5.58 -3.27
C TYR A 95 17.75 -6.43 -4.53
N PRO A 96 17.88 -7.77 -4.51
CA PRO A 96 17.52 -8.62 -5.65
C PRO A 96 16.05 -8.48 -6.03
N SER A 97 15.16 -8.37 -5.03
CA SER A 97 13.72 -8.21 -5.28
C SER A 97 13.39 -6.87 -5.93
N LEU A 98 14.07 -5.78 -5.54
CA LEU A 98 13.85 -4.43 -6.06
C LEU A 98 14.16 -4.37 -7.55
N PHE A 99 15.34 -4.88 -7.94
CA PHE A 99 15.74 -4.92 -9.34
C PHE A 99 15.05 -6.02 -10.13
N GLY A 100 14.81 -7.18 -9.52
CA GLY A 100 14.07 -8.28 -10.12
C GLY A 100 12.63 -7.87 -10.49
N TYR A 101 11.93 -7.19 -9.58
CA TYR A 101 10.60 -6.66 -9.86
C TYR A 101 10.65 -5.57 -10.96
N GLY A 102 11.65 -4.68 -10.92
CA GLY A 102 11.88 -3.69 -11.98
C GLY A 102 12.04 -4.35 -13.36
N LEU A 103 12.87 -5.39 -13.46
CA LEU A 103 13.08 -6.16 -14.69
C LEU A 103 11.81 -6.87 -15.17
N LEU A 104 11.02 -7.45 -14.26
CA LEU A 104 9.75 -8.08 -14.60
C LEU A 104 8.77 -7.06 -15.18
N ALA A 105 8.74 -5.83 -14.65
CA ALA A 105 7.87 -4.77 -15.14
C ALA A 105 8.25 -4.27 -16.55
N GLU A 106 9.51 -4.45 -16.98
CA GLU A 106 9.95 -4.08 -18.33
C GLU A 106 9.58 -5.10 -19.41
N LEU A 107 9.09 -6.28 -19.04
CA LEU A 107 8.68 -7.28 -20.02
C LEU A 107 7.51 -6.73 -20.87
N PRO A 108 7.53 -6.87 -22.21
CA PRO A 108 6.51 -6.28 -23.08
C PRO A 108 5.08 -6.70 -22.73
N PHE A 109 4.92 -7.93 -22.25
CA PHE A 109 3.62 -8.46 -21.84
C PHE A 109 3.21 -8.04 -20.42
N ALA A 110 4.13 -7.56 -19.58
CA ALA A 110 3.85 -7.10 -18.22
C ALA A 110 3.39 -5.62 -18.16
N LYS A 111 3.57 -4.87 -19.26
CA LYS A 111 3.12 -3.47 -19.41
C LYS A 111 1.62 -3.39 -19.67
N GLN A 112 0.83 -3.84 -18.69
CA GLN A 112 -0.62 -3.92 -18.78
C GLN A 112 -1.25 -3.26 -17.57
N SER A 113 -2.37 -2.56 -17.79
CA SER A 113 -3.12 -1.90 -16.72
C SER A 113 -4.24 -2.80 -16.18
N LEU A 114 -4.56 -2.65 -14.90
CA LEU A 114 -5.65 -3.37 -14.22
C LEU A 114 -7.03 -3.21 -14.90
N PRO A 115 -7.44 -2.03 -15.41
CA PRO A 115 -8.70 -1.89 -16.13
C PRO A 115 -8.83 -2.81 -17.34
N ASN A 116 -7.70 -3.22 -17.93
CA ASN A 116 -7.66 -4.08 -19.11
C ASN A 116 -7.44 -5.57 -18.78
N ILE A 117 -7.69 -6.00 -17.53
CA ILE A 117 -7.40 -7.37 -17.06
C ILE A 117 -7.98 -8.48 -17.95
N LYS A 118 -9.15 -8.25 -18.54
CA LYS A 118 -9.80 -9.23 -19.44
C LYS A 118 -9.02 -9.50 -20.73
N HIS A 119 -8.19 -8.55 -21.16
CA HIS A 119 -7.43 -8.64 -22.42
C HIS A 119 -5.94 -8.84 -22.17
N TRP A 120 -5.54 -9.18 -20.94
CA TRP A 120 -4.14 -9.43 -20.63
C TRP A 120 -3.58 -10.60 -21.44
N PRO A 121 -2.35 -10.48 -21.96
CA PRO A 121 -1.66 -11.60 -22.60
C PRO A 121 -1.40 -12.72 -21.60
N LYS A 122 -1.26 -13.96 -22.08
CA LYS A 122 -1.03 -15.15 -21.24
C LYS A 122 0.18 -14.98 -20.29
N GLY A 123 1.25 -14.34 -20.76
CA GLY A 123 2.43 -14.07 -19.94
C GLY A 123 2.14 -13.21 -18.70
N MET A 124 1.27 -12.20 -18.83
CA MET A 124 0.87 -11.36 -17.70
C MET A 124 0.05 -12.16 -16.68
N TRP A 125 -0.87 -13.01 -17.16
CA TRP A 125 -1.65 -13.89 -16.30
C TRP A 125 -0.76 -14.86 -15.50
N VAL A 126 0.29 -15.42 -16.12
CA VAL A 126 1.25 -16.28 -15.42
C VAL A 126 1.95 -15.50 -14.31
N ILE A 127 2.51 -14.32 -14.61
CA ILE A 127 3.15 -13.47 -13.59
C ILE A 127 2.18 -13.15 -12.46
N PHE A 128 0.97 -12.71 -12.80
CA PHE A 128 -0.04 -12.32 -11.82
C PHE A 128 -0.46 -13.49 -10.92
N LEU A 129 -0.74 -14.66 -11.48
CA LEU A 129 -1.15 -15.84 -10.72
C LEU A 129 0.00 -16.38 -9.85
N THR A 130 1.24 -16.34 -10.35
CA THR A 130 2.42 -16.68 -9.55
C THR A 130 2.58 -15.72 -8.39
N ALA A 131 2.50 -14.41 -8.63
CA ALA A 131 2.60 -13.40 -7.57
C ALA A 131 1.49 -13.56 -6.53
N LEU A 132 0.24 -13.78 -6.97
CA LEU A 132 -0.90 -14.04 -6.09
C LEU A 132 -0.67 -15.31 -5.24
N GLY A 133 -0.22 -16.40 -5.85
CA GLY A 133 0.08 -17.64 -5.14
C GLY A 133 1.17 -17.45 -4.07
N VAL A 134 2.24 -16.72 -4.39
CA VAL A 134 3.30 -16.39 -3.44
C VAL A 134 2.78 -15.53 -2.28
N ILE A 135 1.97 -14.50 -2.57
CA ILE A 135 1.37 -13.63 -1.54
C ILE A 135 0.47 -14.46 -0.62
N LEU A 136 -0.38 -15.34 -1.17
CA LEU A 136 -1.28 -16.20 -0.38
C LEU A 136 -0.51 -17.21 0.47
N ALA A 137 0.57 -17.79 -0.06
CA ALA A 137 1.44 -18.70 0.69
C ALA A 137 2.11 -17.97 1.88
N PHE A 138 2.68 -16.79 1.64
CA PHE A 138 3.22 -15.97 2.73
C PHE A 138 2.13 -15.58 3.72
N ALA A 139 0.94 -15.16 3.27
CA ALA A 139 -0.16 -14.83 4.16
C ALA A 139 -0.52 -16.00 5.08
N GLY A 140 -0.63 -17.22 4.54
CA GLY A 140 -0.87 -18.42 5.33
C GLY A 140 0.20 -18.67 6.39
N VAL A 141 1.48 -18.57 6.02
CA VAL A 141 2.61 -18.71 6.96
C VAL A 141 2.57 -17.66 8.07
N HIS A 142 2.29 -16.40 7.72
CA HIS A 142 2.27 -15.33 8.72
C HIS A 142 1.05 -15.40 9.63
N ILE A 143 -0.11 -15.84 9.13
CA ILE A 143 -1.28 -16.15 9.97
C ILE A 143 -0.96 -17.29 10.93
N TYR A 144 -0.25 -18.32 10.45
CA TYR A 144 0.22 -19.40 11.32
C TYR A 144 1.18 -18.90 12.41
N PHE A 145 2.15 -18.03 12.09
CA PHE A 145 3.00 -17.41 13.12
C PHE A 145 2.19 -16.60 14.13
N ALA A 146 1.24 -15.78 13.64
CA ALA A 146 0.35 -15.01 14.51
C ALA A 146 -0.48 -15.92 15.44
N SER A 147 -0.89 -17.12 14.97
CA SER A 147 -1.67 -18.07 15.76
C SER A 147 -0.86 -18.80 16.84
N GLN A 148 0.47 -18.74 16.80
CA GLN A 148 1.33 -19.28 17.87
C GLN A 148 1.52 -18.28 19.03
N LEU A 149 1.12 -17.02 18.84
CA LEU A 149 1.20 -15.98 19.86
C LEU A 149 -0.07 -15.95 20.71
N GLU A 150 0.03 -15.35 21.90
CA GLU A 150 -1.09 -15.28 22.85
C GLU A 150 -2.31 -14.57 22.25
N MET A 151 -3.49 -15.12 22.52
CA MET A 151 -4.75 -14.46 22.20
C MET A 151 -4.82 -13.11 22.93
N PRO A 152 -5.29 -12.03 22.27
CA PRO A 152 -6.03 -11.98 21.01
C PRO A 152 -5.18 -11.55 19.80
N PHE A 153 -3.85 -11.75 19.82
CA PHE A 153 -2.95 -11.18 18.80
C PHE A 153 -3.35 -11.53 17.37
N VAL A 154 -3.61 -12.81 17.07
CA VAL A 154 -4.02 -13.26 15.73
C VAL A 154 -5.30 -12.58 15.24
N VAL A 155 -6.23 -12.25 16.15
CA VAL A 155 -7.48 -11.57 15.79
C VAL A 155 -7.18 -10.16 15.31
N TYR A 156 -6.41 -9.38 16.08
CA TYR A 156 -6.02 -8.04 15.66
C TYR A 156 -5.17 -8.05 14.39
N TYR A 157 -4.26 -9.01 14.30
CA TYR A 157 -3.38 -9.20 13.15
C TYR A 157 -4.19 -9.40 11.87
N VAL A 158 -5.12 -10.36 11.82
CA VAL A 158 -5.96 -10.62 10.64
C VAL A 158 -6.96 -9.50 10.39
N CYS A 159 -7.64 -9.01 11.44
CA CYS A 159 -8.64 -7.95 11.31
C CYS A 159 -8.05 -6.62 10.84
N SER A 160 -6.74 -6.39 10.97
CA SER A 160 -6.09 -5.19 10.43
C SER A 160 -6.21 -5.08 8.90
N LEU A 161 -6.46 -6.19 8.18
CA LEU A 161 -6.80 -6.18 6.74
C LEU A 161 -8.10 -5.43 6.42
N LEU A 162 -8.97 -5.21 7.41
CA LEU A 162 -10.18 -4.40 7.23
C LEU A 162 -9.85 -2.92 6.99
N ILE A 163 -8.69 -2.43 7.46
CA ILE A 163 -8.28 -1.03 7.28
C ILE A 163 -8.10 -0.67 5.79
N PRO A 164 -7.24 -1.36 5.00
CA PRO A 164 -7.12 -1.06 3.57
C PRO A 164 -8.42 -1.31 2.81
N ILE A 165 -9.20 -2.33 3.18
CA ILE A 165 -10.51 -2.61 2.58
C ILE A 165 -11.47 -1.43 2.81
N PHE A 166 -11.48 -0.88 4.02
CA PHE A 166 -12.29 0.29 4.37
C PHE A 166 -11.92 1.49 3.50
N PHE A 167 -10.63 1.84 3.40
CA PHE A 167 -10.19 2.97 2.56
C PHE A 167 -10.46 2.76 1.07
N PHE A 168 -10.34 1.53 0.58
CA PHE A 168 -10.69 1.24 -0.81
C PHE A 168 -12.19 1.34 -1.07
N ALA A 169 -13.02 0.85 -0.14
CA ALA A 169 -14.47 0.97 -0.20
C ALA A 169 -14.89 2.45 -0.17
N THR A 170 -14.31 3.27 0.72
CA THR A 170 -14.60 4.71 0.76
C THR A 170 -14.19 5.42 -0.53
N ALA A 171 -13.07 5.05 -1.15
CA ALA A 171 -12.69 5.58 -2.47
C ALA A 171 -13.71 5.24 -3.56
N ILE A 172 -14.24 4.00 -3.58
CA ILE A 172 -15.31 3.59 -4.52
C ILE A 172 -16.60 4.38 -4.26
N LEU A 173 -17.00 4.53 -3.00
CA LEU A 173 -18.19 5.29 -2.62
C LEU A 173 -18.04 6.77 -2.98
N LEU A 174 -16.87 7.34 -2.78
CA LEU A 174 -16.54 8.72 -3.17
C LEU A 174 -16.61 8.89 -4.68
N LYS A 175 -16.02 7.98 -5.47
CA LYS A 175 -16.13 7.99 -6.93
C LYS A 175 -17.58 7.93 -7.40
N LYS A 176 -18.38 7.08 -6.76
CA LYS A 176 -19.82 6.97 -7.07
C LYS A 176 -20.57 8.26 -6.75
N GLU A 177 -20.27 8.91 -5.64
CA GLU A 177 -20.86 10.20 -5.27
C GLU A 177 -20.45 11.31 -6.22
N VAL A 178 -19.15 11.49 -6.47
CA VAL A 178 -18.67 12.59 -7.30
C VAL A 178 -19.14 12.43 -8.76
N ASN A 179 -19.08 11.22 -9.31
CA ASN A 179 -19.37 11.00 -10.73
C ASN A 179 -20.86 10.77 -11.02
N GLN A 180 -21.66 10.33 -10.05
CA GLN A 180 -23.07 9.97 -10.26
C GLN A 180 -24.05 10.70 -9.34
N ASN A 181 -23.57 11.50 -8.38
CA ASN A 181 -24.40 12.23 -7.40
C ASN A 181 -25.39 11.32 -6.64
N TRP A 182 -25.02 10.06 -6.42
CA TRP A 182 -25.96 8.99 -6.07
C TRP A 182 -26.65 9.19 -4.71
N LEU A 183 -25.97 9.72 -3.68
CA LEU A 183 -26.57 9.94 -2.36
C LEU A 183 -27.64 11.01 -2.44
N ARG A 184 -27.38 12.11 -3.16
CA ARG A 184 -28.34 13.20 -3.34
C ARG A 184 -29.53 12.75 -4.16
N THR A 185 -29.30 12.07 -5.29
CA THR A 185 -30.36 11.51 -6.12
C THR A 185 -31.21 10.53 -5.33
N PHE A 186 -30.60 9.66 -4.51
CA PHE A 186 -31.32 8.72 -3.65
C PHE A 186 -32.19 9.44 -2.61
N TYR A 187 -31.63 10.45 -1.93
CA TYR A 187 -32.34 11.19 -0.89
C TYR A 187 -33.57 11.92 -1.45
N VAL A 188 -33.42 12.64 -2.56
CA VAL A 188 -34.54 13.35 -3.20
C VAL A 188 -35.55 12.38 -3.78
N THR A 189 -35.11 11.33 -4.47
CA THR A 189 -36.05 10.31 -5.00
C THR A 189 -36.88 9.69 -3.87
N ARG A 190 -36.28 9.46 -2.69
CA ARG A 190 -37.00 8.90 -1.53
C ARG A 190 -38.02 9.88 -0.94
N ILE A 191 -37.69 11.17 -0.89
CA ILE A 191 -38.63 12.22 -0.45
C ILE A 191 -39.77 12.39 -1.47
N SER A 192 -39.44 12.52 -2.76
CA SER A 192 -40.43 12.65 -3.84
C SER A 192 -41.37 11.45 -3.88
N ARG A 193 -40.88 10.22 -3.64
CA ARG A 193 -41.74 9.03 -3.53
C ARG A 193 -42.70 9.09 -2.34
N ARG A 194 -42.26 9.60 -1.18
CA ARG A 194 -43.16 9.80 -0.04
C ARG A 194 -44.26 10.82 -0.38
N GLN A 195 -43.90 11.95 -0.98
CA GLN A 195 -44.88 12.99 -1.37
C GLN A 195 -45.86 12.53 -2.45
N ARG A 196 -45.43 11.68 -3.39
CA ARG A 196 -46.31 11.08 -4.41
C ARG A 196 -47.25 10.01 -3.85
N LEU A 197 -46.93 9.35 -2.75
CA LEU A 197 -47.87 8.44 -2.08
C LEU A 197 -49.01 9.20 -1.40
N ASP A 198 -48.77 10.46 -1.02
CA ASP A 198 -49.76 11.33 -0.39
C ASP A 198 -50.59 12.14 -1.41
N THR A 199 -50.20 12.16 -2.70
CA THR A 199 -50.83 12.98 -3.75
C THR A 199 -51.14 12.14 -4.99
N GLU A 200 -52.41 11.99 -5.34
CA GLU A 200 -52.94 11.11 -6.41
C GLU A 200 -52.61 11.53 -7.86
N ASP A 201 -51.64 12.42 -8.08
CA ASP A 201 -51.33 12.99 -9.40
C ASP A 201 -49.92 12.63 -9.86
N SER A 202 -49.81 11.86 -10.95
CA SER A 202 -48.58 11.20 -11.37
C SER A 202 -48.16 11.59 -12.80
N GLN A 203 -47.40 12.68 -12.90
CA GLN A 203 -46.47 12.88 -14.01
C GLN A 203 -45.01 12.71 -13.55
N PRO A 204 -44.18 11.95 -14.29
CA PRO A 204 -42.77 11.78 -13.95
C PRO A 204 -42.01 13.06 -14.29
N LYS A 205 -41.85 13.97 -13.32
CA LYS A 205 -40.85 15.03 -13.42
C LYS A 205 -39.45 14.40 -13.43
N ASN A 206 -38.62 14.85 -14.37
CA ASN A 206 -37.23 14.44 -14.49
C ASN A 206 -36.44 15.09 -13.34
N ASP A 207 -36.42 14.42 -12.18
CA ASP A 207 -35.82 14.89 -10.93
C ASP A 207 -34.28 14.74 -10.92
N THR A 208 -33.61 14.97 -12.06
CA THR A 208 -32.15 14.96 -12.12
C THR A 208 -31.59 16.22 -11.49
N ILE A 209 -31.06 16.07 -10.27
CA ILE A 209 -30.37 17.14 -9.53
C ILE A 209 -29.00 17.36 -10.17
N PRO A 210 -28.63 18.61 -10.50
CA PRO A 210 -27.29 18.90 -10.99
C PRO A 210 -26.23 18.46 -9.97
N SER A 211 -25.15 17.85 -10.46
CA SER A 211 -24.02 17.48 -9.62
C SER A 211 -23.37 18.74 -9.05
N PRO A 212 -23.07 18.79 -7.73
CA PRO A 212 -22.36 19.91 -7.14
C PRO A 212 -20.84 19.87 -7.45
N TYR A 213 -20.35 18.81 -8.08
CA TYR A 213 -18.94 18.59 -8.35
C TYR A 213 -18.58 19.08 -9.76
N ALA A 214 -17.54 19.91 -9.85
CA ALA A 214 -17.06 20.46 -11.11
C ALA A 214 -16.31 19.43 -11.98
N HIS A 215 -15.65 18.46 -11.34
CA HIS A 215 -14.84 17.44 -12.00
C HIS A 215 -15.28 16.04 -11.63
N THR A 216 -14.97 15.09 -12.52
CA THR A 216 -15.10 13.66 -12.21
C THR A 216 -13.79 13.16 -11.64
N ILE A 217 -13.85 12.08 -10.87
CA ILE A 217 -12.67 11.43 -10.31
C ILE A 217 -12.47 10.02 -10.85
N SER A 218 -11.22 9.59 -10.86
CA SER A 218 -10.81 8.21 -11.16
C SER A 218 -10.09 7.59 -9.97
N ILE A 219 -10.17 6.26 -9.87
CA ILE A 219 -9.41 5.50 -8.87
C ILE A 219 -8.25 4.85 -9.61
N HIS A 220 -7.04 5.11 -9.14
CA HIS A 220 -5.82 4.50 -9.66
C HIS A 220 -5.07 3.86 -8.50
N LEU A 221 -5.18 2.53 -8.40
CA LEU A 221 -4.46 1.77 -7.40
C LEU A 221 -3.04 1.54 -7.89
N HIS A 222 -2.06 2.02 -7.13
CA HIS A 222 -0.64 1.76 -7.39
C HIS A 222 -0.15 0.62 -6.51
N HIS A 223 0.75 -0.21 -7.03
CA HIS A 223 1.27 -1.35 -6.28
C HIS A 223 2.02 -0.93 -5.02
N TRP A 224 2.64 0.27 -4.99
CA TRP A 224 3.27 0.78 -3.76
C TRP A 224 2.26 0.82 -2.60
N GLN A 225 0.99 1.16 -2.83
CA GLN A 225 -0.04 1.22 -1.79
C GLN A 225 -0.35 -0.18 -1.24
N ILE A 226 -0.42 -1.17 -2.12
CA ILE A 226 -0.66 -2.58 -1.74
C ILE A 226 0.51 -3.10 -0.91
N PHE A 227 1.73 -2.94 -1.40
CA PHE A 227 2.92 -3.48 -0.75
C PHE A 227 3.26 -2.71 0.54
N TYR A 228 2.94 -1.42 0.63
CA TYR A 228 3.04 -0.68 1.90
C TYR A 228 2.19 -1.32 2.99
N VAL A 229 0.93 -1.65 2.68
CA VAL A 229 0.02 -2.33 3.61
C VAL A 229 0.53 -3.72 3.97
N LEU A 230 0.97 -4.51 2.99
CA LEU A 230 1.50 -5.86 3.23
C LEU A 230 2.76 -5.84 4.12
N ALA A 231 3.55 -4.76 4.10
CA ALA A 231 4.78 -4.69 4.88
C ALA A 231 4.52 -4.81 6.39
N PHE A 232 3.41 -4.25 6.89
CA PHE A 232 3.01 -4.38 8.31
C PHE A 232 2.79 -5.82 8.76
N PHE A 233 2.48 -6.72 7.83
CA PHE A 233 2.25 -8.13 8.12
C PHE A 233 3.56 -8.91 8.27
N THR A 234 4.68 -8.40 7.77
CA THR A 234 5.99 -9.10 7.76
C THR A 234 6.80 -8.92 9.07
N ARG A 235 6.08 -8.94 10.20
CA ARG A 235 6.54 -8.48 11.52
C ARG A 235 6.98 -9.58 12.49
N PHE A 236 7.51 -10.69 11.99
CA PHE A 236 8.05 -11.78 12.81
C PHE A 236 9.56 -11.91 12.64
N THR A 237 10.24 -12.40 13.67
CA THR A 237 11.70 -12.61 13.65
C THR A 237 12.14 -13.82 12.82
N HIS A 238 11.17 -14.61 12.36
CA HIS A 238 11.43 -15.79 11.55
C HIS A 238 12.04 -15.42 10.18
N PRO A 239 13.07 -16.14 9.69
CA PRO A 239 13.72 -15.84 8.41
C PRO A 239 12.76 -15.73 7.22
N VAL A 240 11.71 -16.56 7.18
CA VAL A 240 10.67 -16.50 6.14
C VAL A 240 9.92 -15.16 6.16
N SER A 241 9.63 -14.61 7.34
CA SER A 241 9.02 -13.28 7.48
C SER A 241 9.99 -12.17 7.09
N GLN A 242 11.28 -12.32 7.37
CA GLN A 242 12.30 -11.34 7.00
C GLN A 242 12.54 -11.31 5.48
N VAL A 243 12.51 -12.48 4.82
CA VAL A 243 12.53 -12.57 3.34
C VAL A 243 11.29 -11.92 2.76
N ALA A 244 10.10 -12.23 3.30
CA ALA A 244 8.85 -11.60 2.87
C ALA A 244 8.89 -10.08 3.04
N ALA A 245 9.41 -9.59 4.17
CA ALA A 245 9.61 -8.16 4.44
C ALA A 245 10.50 -7.52 3.36
N GLY A 246 11.63 -8.14 3.03
CA GLY A 246 12.53 -7.65 2.00
C GLY A 246 11.85 -7.54 0.63
N ILE A 247 11.13 -8.58 0.22
CA ILE A 247 10.37 -8.61 -1.06
C ILE A 247 9.29 -7.53 -1.08
N VAL A 248 8.47 -7.44 -0.03
CA VAL A 248 7.35 -6.50 0.03
C VAL A 248 7.84 -5.06 0.07
N ILE A 249 8.85 -4.74 0.89
CA ILE A 249 9.46 -3.40 0.93
C ILE A 249 10.10 -3.08 -0.44
N ALA A 250 10.68 -4.06 -1.12
CA ALA A 250 11.25 -3.87 -2.46
C ALA A 250 10.18 -3.52 -3.51
N CYS A 251 9.05 -4.23 -3.53
CA CYS A 251 7.94 -3.91 -4.43
C CYS A 251 7.32 -2.54 -4.12
N TYR A 252 7.22 -2.19 -2.83
CA TYR A 252 6.82 -0.84 -2.38
C TYR A 252 7.78 0.22 -2.92
N MET A 253 9.08 0.04 -2.70
CA MET A 253 10.11 0.98 -3.14
C MET A 253 10.22 1.09 -4.65
N GLN A 254 10.05 -0.01 -5.39
CA GLN A 254 10.05 0.04 -6.85
C GLN A 254 8.98 1.01 -7.36
N GLY A 255 7.77 0.96 -6.80
CA GLY A 255 6.68 1.87 -7.20
C GLY A 255 6.99 3.33 -6.92
N ILE A 256 7.62 3.63 -5.78
CA ILE A 256 8.03 5.00 -5.41
C ILE A 256 9.17 5.49 -6.29
N CYS A 257 10.18 4.65 -6.51
CA CYS A 257 11.33 5.00 -7.34
C CYS A 257 10.91 5.27 -8.78
N ALA A 258 10.07 4.42 -9.35
CA ALA A 258 9.61 4.54 -10.73
C ALA A 258 8.58 5.66 -10.91
N TYR A 259 7.51 5.66 -10.10
CA TYR A 259 6.32 6.48 -10.33
C TYR A 259 6.18 7.61 -9.30
N GLY A 260 6.48 7.33 -8.03
CA GLY A 260 6.33 8.26 -6.91
C GLY A 260 5.08 7.97 -6.07
N TYR A 261 4.78 8.86 -5.12
CA TYR A 261 3.58 8.75 -4.28
C TYR A 261 2.37 9.34 -4.99
N ASP A 262 1.82 8.60 -5.94
CA ASP A 262 0.61 8.98 -6.65
C ASP A 262 -0.64 8.65 -5.81
N HIS A 263 -1.67 9.50 -5.95
CA HIS A 263 -2.87 9.41 -5.13
C HIS A 263 -3.79 8.27 -5.59
N LEU A 264 -4.48 7.64 -4.63
CA LEU A 264 -5.47 6.60 -4.91
C LEU A 264 -6.66 7.13 -5.72
N VAL A 265 -7.05 8.38 -5.45
CA VAL A 265 -8.13 9.09 -6.13
C VAL A 265 -7.55 10.32 -6.81
N ASN A 266 -7.81 10.48 -8.10
CA ASN A 266 -7.31 11.59 -8.91
C ASN A 266 -8.48 12.32 -9.57
N ASP A 267 -8.39 13.64 -9.65
CA ASP A 267 -9.28 14.45 -10.48
C ASP A 267 -8.98 14.17 -11.96
N ASN A 268 -10.03 13.91 -12.72
CA ASN A 268 -9.94 13.88 -14.18
C ASN A 268 -10.00 15.33 -14.65
N MET A 269 -8.86 15.85 -15.12
CA MET A 269 -8.79 17.14 -15.81
C MET A 269 -9.45 17.05 -17.19
#